data_AF-A0A967JVS5-F1
#
_entry.id   AF-A0A967JVS5-F1
#
_cell.length_a   1.000
_cell.length_b   1.000
_cell.length_c   1.000
_cell.angle_alpha   90.00
_cell.angle_beta   90.00
_cell.angle_gamma   90.00
#
_symmetry.space_group_name_H-M   'P 1'
#
loop_
_entity.id
_entity.type
_entity.pdbx_description
1 polymer ?
#
loop_
_entity_poly.entity_id
_entity_poly.type
_entity_poly.pdbx_seq_one_letter_code
_entity_poly.pdbx_strand_id
1 'polypeptide(L)'
;MKQARLLGALCAGLGLLPALGAGAQEAAAPTRAEIRATMAQIFDSLRVLLPLSVSDDAYTDPRQRETARAALEVLATHASTLASHGQRKDAGFGHLSRYLAEDSRDIQRSFETGELERSRFLLRQLTEYCVACHARLPSPGDSPLS
;
A
#
# COMPACT_ATOMS: atom_id res chain seq x y z
N MET A 1 64.46 4.94 27.12
CA MET A 1 64.32 4.04 28.28
C MET A 1 63.28 4.60 29.23
N LYS A 2 62.23 3.80 29.48
CA LYS A 2 61.26 3.77 30.61
C LYS A 2 61.19 4.96 31.57
N GLN A 3 59.99 5.53 31.75
CA GLN A 3 59.18 5.61 32.99
C GLN A 3 57.72 5.93 32.57
N ALA A 4 56.70 5.08 32.74
CA ALA A 4 56.03 4.54 33.93
C ALA A 4 54.94 5.48 34.54
N ARG A 5 53.70 4.96 34.51
CA ARG A 5 52.51 5.25 35.35
C ARG A 5 51.61 6.42 34.94
N LEU A 6 50.33 6.11 34.70
CA LEU A 6 49.25 6.44 35.64
C LEU A 6 47.95 5.68 35.27
N LEU A 7 47.49 4.88 36.23
CA LEU A 7 46.13 4.37 36.34
C LEU A 7 45.17 5.56 36.46
N GLY A 8 44.08 5.53 35.70
CA GLY A 8 42.91 6.38 35.89
C GLY A 8 41.66 5.51 35.85
N ALA A 9 41.22 5.04 37.01
CA ALA A 9 39.90 4.49 37.20
C ALA A 9 38.88 5.64 37.22
N LEU A 10 37.80 5.58 36.44
CA LEU A 10 36.63 6.43 36.65
C LEU A 10 35.33 5.67 36.37
N CYS A 11 34.72 5.26 37.47
CA CYS A 11 33.29 5.25 37.81
C CYS A 11 32.25 5.10 36.68
N ALA A 12 31.65 3.90 36.65
CA ALA A 12 30.22 3.65 36.83
C ALA A 12 29.27 4.83 36.57
N GLY A 13 28.67 4.84 35.38
CA GLY A 13 27.43 5.55 35.08
C GLY A 13 26.38 4.57 34.57
N LEU A 14 25.89 3.68 35.44
CA LEU A 14 24.76 2.80 35.16
C LEU A 14 23.46 3.65 35.24
N GLY A 15 23.20 4.43 34.19
CA GLY A 15 21.97 5.20 34.06
C GLY A 15 20.79 4.25 33.84
N LEU A 16 19.93 4.15 34.85
CA LEU A 16 18.58 3.60 34.74
C LEU A 16 17.85 4.35 33.61
N LEU A 17 17.71 3.71 32.45
CA LEU A 17 16.74 4.13 31.45
C LEU A 17 15.35 3.70 31.94
N PRO A 18 14.40 4.63 32.18
CA PRO A 18 13.04 4.25 32.48
C PRO A 18 12.47 3.53 31.25
N ALA A 19 12.01 2.31 31.47
CA ALA A 19 11.26 1.54 30.50
C ALA A 19 10.04 2.37 30.08
N LEU A 20 10.12 2.99 28.91
CA LEU A 20 8.97 3.50 28.17
C LEU A 20 8.14 2.27 27.77
N GLY A 21 7.28 1.83 28.69
CA GLY A 21 6.11 1.04 28.38
C GLY A 21 5.14 1.90 27.58
N ALA A 22 5.49 2.22 26.34
CA ALA A 22 4.50 2.61 25.35
C ALA A 22 3.64 1.38 25.11
N GLY A 23 2.50 1.30 25.79
CA GLY A 23 1.48 0.33 25.48
C GLY A 23 1.20 0.43 24.00
N ALA A 24 1.56 -0.61 23.24
CA ALA A 24 1.15 -0.75 21.86
C ALA A 24 -0.37 -0.81 21.89
N GLN A 25 -1.00 0.34 21.65
CA GLN A 25 -2.44 0.43 21.51
C GLN A 25 -2.76 -0.30 20.20
N GLU A 26 -3.15 -1.56 20.32
CA GLU A 26 -3.47 -2.40 19.18
C GLU A 26 -4.60 -1.71 18.41
N ALA A 27 -4.27 -1.19 17.24
CA ALA A 27 -5.20 -0.46 16.42
C ALA A 27 -6.38 -1.38 16.10
N ALA A 28 -7.59 -0.93 16.44
CA ALA A 28 -8.82 -1.69 16.20
C ALA A 28 -8.88 -2.14 14.73
N ALA A 29 -9.34 -3.36 14.50
CA ALA A 29 -9.54 -3.83 13.14
C ALA A 29 -10.58 -2.95 12.42
N PRO A 30 -10.35 -2.58 11.15
CA PRO A 30 -11.29 -1.76 10.41
C PRO A 30 -12.59 -2.53 10.22
N THR A 31 -13.68 -1.81 10.41
CA THR A 31 -15.06 -2.25 10.20
C THR A 31 -15.32 -2.54 8.73
N ARG A 32 -16.39 -3.31 8.47
CA ARG A 32 -16.85 -3.58 7.10
C ARG A 32 -17.17 -2.30 6.32
N ALA A 33 -17.68 -1.27 7.00
CA ALA A 33 -18.00 0.01 6.38
C ALA A 33 -16.73 0.73 5.91
N GLU A 34 -15.67 0.73 6.71
CA GLU A 34 -14.37 1.33 6.36
C GLU A 34 -13.69 0.60 5.19
N ILE A 35 -13.79 -0.74 5.14
CA ILE A 35 -13.28 -1.52 4.01
C ILE A 35 -14.07 -1.22 2.73
N ARG A 36 -15.40 -1.08 2.82
CA ARG A 36 -16.22 -0.68 1.66
C ARG A 36 -15.83 0.72 1.17
N ALA A 37 -15.63 1.67 2.09
CA ALA A 37 -15.18 3.01 1.74
C ALA A 37 -13.79 2.98 1.06
N THR A 38 -12.86 2.17 1.58
CA THR A 38 -11.54 1.95 0.97
C THR A 38 -11.65 1.42 -0.47
N MET A 39 -12.49 0.41 -0.70
CA MET A 39 -12.73 -0.12 -2.04
C MET A 39 -13.39 0.89 -2.99
N ALA A 40 -14.29 1.74 -2.48
CA ALA A 40 -14.89 2.81 -3.27
C ALA A 40 -13.83 3.80 -3.78
N GLN A 41 -12.88 4.20 -2.91
CA GLN A 41 -11.79 5.09 -3.30
C GLN A 41 -10.86 4.45 -4.36
N ILE A 42 -10.54 3.15 -4.21
CA ILE A 42 -9.77 2.41 -5.23
C ILE A 42 -10.51 2.43 -6.57
N PHE A 43 -11.82 2.15 -6.56
CA PHE A 43 -12.64 2.14 -7.77
C PHE A 43 -12.72 3.52 -8.42
N ASP A 44 -12.92 4.58 -7.64
CA ASP A 44 -13.00 5.96 -8.14
C ASP A 44 -11.68 6.39 -8.79
N SER A 45 -10.52 6.04 -8.21
CA SER A 45 -9.21 6.23 -8.85
C SER A 45 -9.13 5.50 -10.19
N LEU A 46 -9.56 4.24 -10.27
CA LEU A 46 -9.52 3.46 -11.51
C LEU A 46 -10.44 4.03 -12.60
N ARG A 47 -11.58 4.62 -12.24
CA ARG A 47 -12.48 5.30 -13.20
C ARG A 47 -11.80 6.49 -13.87
N VAL A 48 -10.87 7.14 -13.19
CA VAL A 48 -10.04 8.22 -13.75
C VAL A 48 -8.89 7.64 -14.58
N LEU A 49 -8.19 6.66 -14.03
CA LEU A 49 -6.92 6.17 -14.57
C LEU A 49 -7.08 5.26 -15.80
N LEU A 50 -8.08 4.37 -15.82
CA LEU A 50 -8.24 3.40 -16.90
C LEU A 50 -8.51 4.05 -18.28
N PRO A 51 -9.42 5.04 -18.41
CA PRO A 51 -9.63 5.74 -19.68
C PRO A 51 -8.37 6.44 -20.18
N LEU A 52 -7.56 7.01 -19.28
CA LEU A 52 -6.27 7.61 -19.66
C LEU A 52 -5.30 6.52 -20.13
N SER A 53 -5.23 5.38 -19.44
CA SER A 53 -4.25 4.32 -19.73
C SER A 53 -4.36 3.72 -21.13
N VAL A 54 -5.55 3.72 -21.74
CA VAL A 54 -5.79 3.14 -23.06
C VAL A 54 -5.41 4.06 -24.22
N SER A 55 -5.12 5.34 -23.96
CA SER A 55 -4.70 6.32 -24.96
C SER A 55 -3.33 6.92 -24.61
N ASP A 56 -2.37 6.82 -25.53
CA ASP A 56 -1.03 7.38 -25.30
C ASP A 56 -1.07 8.90 -25.21
N ASP A 57 -1.76 9.53 -26.16
CA ASP A 57 -1.97 10.98 -26.18
C ASP A 57 -2.63 11.49 -24.90
N ALA A 58 -3.64 10.78 -24.38
CA ALA A 58 -4.34 11.22 -23.17
C ALA A 58 -3.50 11.05 -21.90
N TYR A 59 -2.70 9.99 -21.81
CA TYR A 59 -1.87 9.72 -20.63
C TYR A 59 -0.61 10.60 -20.58
N THR A 60 -0.12 11.03 -21.74
CA THR A 60 1.04 11.91 -21.87
C THR A 60 0.68 13.40 -21.88
N ASP A 61 -0.61 13.75 -22.03
CA ASP A 61 -1.10 15.12 -22.02
C ASP A 61 -0.73 15.85 -20.70
N PRO A 62 0.07 16.93 -20.75
CA PRO A 62 0.42 17.71 -19.56
C PRO A 62 -0.78 18.22 -18.77
N ARG A 63 -1.94 18.44 -19.44
CA ARG A 63 -3.19 18.88 -18.80
C ARG A 63 -3.81 17.80 -17.91
N GLN A 64 -3.53 16.53 -18.18
CA GLN A 64 -4.03 15.40 -17.40
C GLN A 64 -3.05 14.96 -16.30
N ARG A 65 -1.80 15.47 -16.33
CA ARG A 65 -0.72 14.99 -15.47
C ARG A 65 -1.08 15.07 -13.98
N GLU A 66 -1.65 16.19 -13.55
CA GLU A 66 -2.02 16.40 -12.16
C GLU A 66 -3.20 15.52 -11.73
N THR A 67 -4.20 15.37 -12.60
CA THR A 67 -5.34 14.46 -12.37
C THR A 67 -4.88 13.01 -12.24
N ALA A 68 -4.01 12.54 -13.14
CA ALA A 68 -3.46 11.20 -13.08
C ALA A 68 -2.59 11.00 -11.82
N ARG A 69 -1.74 11.98 -11.48
CA ARG A 69 -0.91 11.95 -10.27
C ARG A 69 -1.76 11.80 -9.01
N ALA A 70 -2.78 12.63 -8.84
CA ALA A 70 -3.67 12.59 -7.68
C ALA A 70 -4.43 11.26 -7.59
N ALA A 71 -4.94 10.75 -8.72
CA ALA A 71 -5.64 9.46 -8.73
C ALA A 71 -4.72 8.28 -8.39
N LEU A 72 -3.46 8.30 -8.84
CA LEU A 72 -2.44 7.29 -8.50
C LEU A 72 -2.07 7.31 -7.02
N GLU A 73 -1.93 8.50 -6.42
CA GLU A 73 -1.66 8.67 -5.00
C GLU A 73 -2.80 8.09 -4.13
N VAL A 74 -4.05 8.39 -4.49
CA VAL A 74 -5.24 7.81 -3.84
C VAL A 74 -5.26 6.29 -4.00
N LEU A 75 -5.00 5.78 -5.21
CA LEU A 75 -4.95 4.34 -5.47
C LEU A 75 -3.91 3.64 -4.60
N ALA A 76 -2.67 4.12 -4.59
CA ALA A 76 -1.58 3.52 -3.82
C ALA A 76 -1.84 3.56 -2.30
N THR A 77 -2.41 4.67 -1.80
CA THR A 77 -2.76 4.84 -0.39
C THR A 77 -3.83 3.84 0.05
N HIS A 78 -4.93 3.75 -0.71
CA HIS A 78 -6.04 2.88 -0.36
C HIS A 78 -5.73 1.40 -0.61
N ALA A 79 -4.93 1.07 -1.63
CA ALA A 79 -4.42 -0.29 -1.82
C ALA A 79 -3.55 -0.73 -0.62
N SER A 80 -2.71 0.16 -0.07
CA SER A 80 -1.90 -0.13 1.12
C SER A 80 -2.76 -0.33 2.38
N THR A 81 -3.83 0.45 2.52
CA THR A 81 -4.84 0.25 3.58
C THR A 81 -5.51 -1.13 3.43
N LEU A 82 -5.91 -1.51 2.21
CA LEU A 82 -6.51 -2.81 1.93
C LEU A 82 -5.55 -3.97 2.23
N ALA A 83 -4.27 -3.85 1.85
CA ALA A 83 -3.24 -4.84 2.15
C ALA A 83 -3.08 -5.06 3.65
N SER A 84 -3.09 -3.97 4.44
CA SER A 84 -3.01 -4.02 5.90
C SER A 84 -4.23 -4.72 6.52
N HIS A 85 -5.42 -4.55 5.92
CA HIS A 85 -6.59 -5.33 6.31
C HIS A 85 -6.43 -6.81 5.95
N GLY A 86 -5.95 -7.10 4.74
CA GLY A 86 -5.86 -8.45 4.20
C GLY A 86 -4.87 -9.37 4.93
N GLN A 87 -3.87 -8.82 5.62
CA GLN A 87 -2.97 -9.59 6.48
C GLN A 87 -3.69 -10.36 7.60
N ARG A 88 -4.90 -9.92 7.99
CA ARG A 88 -5.74 -10.56 9.02
C ARG A 88 -6.82 -11.49 8.43
N LYS A 89 -6.81 -11.71 7.12
CA LYS A 89 -7.76 -12.59 6.40
C LYS A 89 -7.07 -13.90 6.00
N ASP A 90 -7.71 -14.69 5.14
CA ASP A 90 -7.09 -15.89 4.61
C ASP A 90 -5.84 -15.57 3.78
N ALA A 91 -4.94 -16.56 3.64
CA ALA A 91 -3.65 -16.38 2.96
C ALA A 91 -3.79 -15.92 1.49
N GLY A 92 -4.87 -16.33 0.81
CA GLY A 92 -5.13 -15.94 -0.57
C GLY A 92 -5.48 -14.47 -0.69
N PHE A 93 -6.41 -13.99 0.14
CA PHE A 93 -6.75 -12.56 0.20
C PHE A 93 -5.56 -11.72 0.64
N GLY A 94 -4.81 -12.17 1.64
CA GLY A 94 -3.60 -11.50 2.11
C GLY A 94 -2.54 -11.36 1.01
N HIS A 95 -2.35 -12.38 0.17
CA HIS A 95 -1.43 -12.33 -0.96
C HIS A 95 -1.89 -11.32 -2.03
N LEU A 96 -3.14 -11.43 -2.51
CA LEU A 96 -3.67 -10.59 -3.58
C LEU A 96 -3.72 -9.10 -3.18
N SER A 97 -4.11 -8.81 -1.95
CA SER A 97 -4.16 -7.43 -1.45
C SER A 97 -2.77 -6.77 -1.33
N ARG A 98 -1.73 -7.54 -0.97
CA ARG A 98 -0.34 -7.04 -0.99
C ARG A 98 0.16 -6.76 -2.40
N TYR A 99 -0.08 -7.68 -3.34
CA TYR A 99 0.28 -7.49 -4.74
C TYR A 99 -0.37 -6.23 -5.32
N LEU A 100 -1.67 -6.01 -5.06
CA LEU A 100 -2.35 -4.78 -5.48
C LEU A 100 -1.64 -3.53 -4.95
N ALA A 101 -1.21 -3.53 -3.68
CA ALA A 101 -0.53 -2.40 -3.07
C ALA A 101 0.88 -2.19 -3.62
N GLU A 102 1.62 -3.26 -3.90
CA GLU A 102 2.94 -3.22 -4.53
C GLU A 102 2.85 -2.64 -5.94
N ASP A 103 1.98 -3.19 -6.78
CA ASP A 103 1.81 -2.73 -8.16
C ASP A 103 1.30 -1.29 -8.20
N SER A 104 0.38 -0.89 -7.31
CA SER A 104 -0.11 0.49 -7.25
C SER A 104 1.02 1.49 -6.95
N ARG A 105 1.96 1.13 -6.06
CA ARG A 105 3.14 1.97 -5.78
C ARG A 105 4.12 1.99 -6.93
N ASP A 106 4.30 0.88 -7.63
CA ASP A 106 5.18 0.81 -8.79
C ASP A 106 4.63 1.60 -9.98
N ILE A 107 3.30 1.56 -10.22
CA ILE A 107 2.61 2.41 -11.21
C ILE A 107 2.84 3.89 -10.88
N GLN A 108 2.61 4.28 -9.61
CA GLN A 108 2.82 5.66 -9.16
C GLN A 108 4.27 6.10 -9.37
N ARG A 109 5.24 5.28 -8.93
CA ARG A 109 6.66 5.59 -9.08
C ARG A 109 7.06 5.76 -10.54
N SER A 110 6.68 4.83 -11.41
CA SER A 110 6.96 4.94 -12.85
C SER A 110 6.32 6.19 -13.47
N PHE A 111 5.13 6.59 -13.01
CA PHE A 111 4.52 7.85 -13.46
C PHE A 111 5.34 9.07 -13.03
N GLU A 112 5.75 9.11 -11.76
CA GLU A 112 6.53 10.21 -11.18
C GLU A 112 7.92 10.36 -11.82
N THR A 113 8.57 9.24 -12.18
CA THR A 113 9.88 9.23 -12.84
C THR A 113 9.81 9.44 -14.36
N GLY A 114 8.60 9.55 -14.93
CA GLY A 114 8.41 9.76 -16.36
C GLY A 114 8.46 8.48 -17.21
N GLU A 115 8.50 7.30 -16.60
CA GLU A 115 8.35 6.00 -17.25
C GLU A 115 6.87 5.74 -17.63
N LEU A 116 6.27 6.64 -18.42
CA LEU A 116 4.83 6.67 -18.67
C LEU A 116 4.31 5.40 -19.36
N GLU A 117 5.04 4.86 -20.33
CA GLU A 117 4.66 3.62 -21.01
C GLU A 117 4.59 2.43 -20.03
N ARG A 118 5.58 2.31 -19.14
CA ARG A 118 5.60 1.29 -18.09
C ARG A 118 4.45 1.48 -17.11
N SER A 119 4.21 2.71 -16.66
CA SER A 119 3.09 3.03 -15.77
C SER A 119 1.74 2.63 -16.38
N ARG A 120 1.51 2.94 -17.67
CA ARG A 120 0.30 2.54 -18.42
C ARG A 120 0.16 1.04 -18.57
N PHE A 121 1.26 0.33 -18.85
CA PHE A 121 1.27 -1.11 -18.95
C PHE A 121 0.85 -1.76 -17.63
N LEU A 122 1.51 -1.39 -16.53
CA LEU A 122 1.22 -1.90 -15.20
C LEU A 122 -0.22 -1.58 -14.76
N LEU A 123 -0.73 -0.39 -15.06
CA LEU A 123 -2.09 0.01 -14.73
C LEU A 123 -3.15 -0.85 -15.44
N ARG A 124 -2.91 -1.28 -16.68
CA ARG A 124 -3.79 -2.21 -17.40
C ARG A 124 -3.76 -3.60 -16.77
N GLN A 125 -2.56 -4.07 -16.44
CA GLN A 125 -2.36 -5.36 -15.78
C GLN A 125 -3.01 -5.40 -14.38
N LEU A 126 -3.06 -4.26 -13.67
CA LEU A 126 -3.65 -4.15 -12.34
C LEU A 126 -5.11 -4.67 -12.29
N THR A 127 -5.86 -4.52 -13.40
CA THR A 127 -7.25 -4.97 -13.50
C THR A 127 -7.42 -6.49 -13.39
N GLU A 128 -6.39 -7.26 -13.75
CA GLU A 128 -6.39 -8.73 -13.61
C GLU A 128 -6.48 -9.14 -12.13
N TYR A 129 -5.82 -8.40 -11.24
CA TYR A 129 -5.90 -8.67 -9.80
C TYR A 129 -7.26 -8.30 -9.20
N CYS A 130 -7.93 -7.28 -9.74
CA CYS A 130 -9.30 -6.96 -9.35
C CYS A 130 -10.20 -8.17 -9.61
N VAL A 131 -10.14 -8.74 -10.83
CA VAL A 131 -10.91 -9.94 -11.20
C VAL A 131 -10.51 -11.13 -10.33
N ALA A 132 -9.21 -11.41 -10.18
CA ALA A 132 -8.71 -12.55 -9.42
C ALA A 132 -9.07 -12.52 -7.93
N CYS A 133 -9.14 -11.33 -7.33
CA CYS A 133 -9.57 -11.14 -5.95
C CYS A 133 -11.09 -11.30 -5.84
N HIS A 134 -11.86 -10.65 -6.70
CA HIS A 134 -13.32 -10.71 -6.64
C HIS A 134 -13.90 -12.10 -6.97
N ALA A 135 -13.26 -12.87 -7.85
CA ALA A 135 -13.65 -14.26 -8.13
C ALA A 135 -13.49 -15.21 -6.93
N ARG A 136 -12.74 -14.82 -5.90
CA ARG A 136 -12.50 -15.61 -4.69
C ARG A 136 -13.33 -15.15 -3.49
N LEU A 137 -13.99 -14.00 -3.58
CA LEU A 137 -14.83 -13.53 -2.49
C LEU A 137 -16.13 -14.33 -2.45
N PRO A 138 -16.62 -14.74 -1.27
CA PRO A 138 -17.92 -15.40 -1.17
C PRO A 138 -19.03 -14.47 -1.70
N SER A 139 -19.84 -14.93 -2.65
CA SER A 139 -21.05 -14.22 -3.03
C SER A 139 -22.18 -14.55 -2.04
N PRO A 140 -23.03 -13.58 -1.65
CA PRO A 140 -24.28 -13.87 -0.98
C PRO A 140 -25.11 -14.84 -1.83
N GLY A 141 -25.30 -16.08 -1.36
CA GLY A 141 -26.05 -17.13 -2.06
C GLY A 141 -25.22 -18.31 -2.58
N ASP A 142 -23.89 -18.29 -2.48
CA ASP A 142 -23.01 -19.37 -2.98
C ASP A 142 -22.99 -20.64 -2.10
N SER A 143 -23.67 -20.62 -0.95
CA SER A 143 -23.84 -21.81 -0.11
C SER A 143 -25.29 -22.29 -0.14
N PRO A 144 -25.59 -23.51 -0.64
CA PRO A 144 -26.92 -24.10 -0.54
C PRO A 144 -27.32 -24.48 0.90
N LEU A 145 -26.51 -24.11 1.90
CA LEU A 145 -26.68 -24.45 3.32
C LEU A 145 -26.87 -23.22 4.23
N SER A 146 -27.10 -22.03 3.68
CA SER A 146 -27.42 -20.81 4.45
C SER A 146 -28.91 -20.56 4.55
#